data_AF-A0A818X0R8-F1
#
_entry.id   AF-A0A818X0R8-F1
#
_cell.length_a   1.000
_cell.length_b   1.000
_cell.length_c   1.000
_cell.angle_alpha   90.00
_cell.angle_beta   90.00
_cell.angle_gamma   90.00
#
_symmetry.space_group_name_H-M   'P 1'
#
loop_
_entity.id
_entity.type
_entity.pdbx_description
1 polymer ?
#
loop_
_entity_poly.entity_id
_entity_poly.type
_entity_poly.pdbx_seq_one_letter_code
_entity_poly.pdbx_strand_id
1 'polypeptide(L)'
;MNLNDDQIMSSNTSLHRLSLSPSTNPDLDDTDDGGEDVEEDCLDSINEIQHIIQTFGKDDCSTLSIDYYDSRRHEIMYEIINIERQFEKLKNILYEESILLIDRKLISIQNEEAPEYQHELKKLYDEMKLQLEVAKQRREIELQALENSTKSELLSLEQTLENDKLLLYQNMHEDIQQQIDEFETLKTKAHLCANILHEIFPTDEQRQSISSNKKRFDSSESTKPNTKKRRVNGRIKTTEKDNLAIFYQLSDINVIEDWALIQTSLQESSSILDETEIDEDSDRSDNEDDTNNLVLLSKGDYFPDEAIDCDKNGV
;
A
#
# COMPACT_ATOMS: atom_id res chain seq x y z
N MET A 1 -14.59 -8.10 47.70
CA MET A 1 -15.48 -6.94 47.48
C MET A 1 -15.05 -6.29 46.19
N ASN A 2 -16.01 -6.19 45.26
CA ASN A 2 -16.03 -5.49 43.98
C ASN A 2 -15.00 -5.89 42.92
N LEU A 3 -15.38 -6.93 42.16
CA LEU A 3 -15.18 -7.04 40.73
C LEU A 3 -16.24 -6.20 40.00
N ASN A 4 -15.84 -5.60 38.87
CA ASN A 4 -16.59 -5.06 37.72
C ASN A 4 -15.49 -4.30 36.91
N ASP A 5 -15.31 -4.37 35.60
CA ASP A 5 -16.08 -4.84 34.47
C ASP A 5 -15.05 -5.27 33.40
N ASP A 6 -15.37 -6.26 32.56
CA ASP A 6 -15.04 -6.25 31.12
C ASP A 6 -15.59 -7.53 30.48
N GLN A 7 -16.80 -7.39 29.98
CA GLN A 7 -17.55 -8.39 29.25
C GLN A 7 -17.35 -8.14 27.75
N ILE A 8 -16.27 -8.68 27.18
CA ILE A 8 -16.09 -8.74 25.73
C ILE A 8 -16.62 -10.10 25.24
N MET A 9 -17.82 -10.06 24.67
CA MET A 9 -18.43 -11.16 23.92
C MET A 9 -17.71 -11.27 22.56
N SER A 10 -16.77 -12.21 22.42
CA SER A 10 -16.32 -12.69 21.11
C SER A 10 -17.10 -13.96 20.75
N SER A 11 -18.22 -13.80 20.07
CA SER A 11 -18.92 -14.88 19.39
C SER A 11 -18.27 -15.15 18.04
N ASN A 12 -17.39 -16.15 17.98
CA ASN A 12 -16.96 -16.74 16.71
C ASN A 12 -18.15 -17.47 16.09
N THR A 13 -18.75 -16.87 15.06
CA THR A 13 -19.72 -17.56 14.19
C THR A 13 -19.05 -17.86 12.86
N SER A 14 -18.66 -19.13 12.68
CA SER A 14 -18.28 -19.69 11.38
C SER A 14 -19.49 -19.66 10.45
N LEU A 15 -19.53 -18.70 9.54
CA LEU A 15 -20.48 -18.69 8.43
C LEU A 15 -19.84 -19.32 7.20
N HIS A 16 -20.22 -20.57 6.95
CA HIS A 16 -20.07 -21.21 5.65
C HIS A 16 -20.73 -20.35 4.57
N ARG A 17 -19.96 -19.95 3.57
CA ARG A 17 -20.44 -19.39 2.31
C ARG A 17 -21.17 -20.49 1.54
N LEU A 18 -22.50 -20.54 1.65
CA LEU A 18 -23.36 -21.25 0.70
C LEU A 18 -23.83 -20.25 -0.35
N SER A 19 -23.35 -20.43 -1.58
CA SER A 19 -23.91 -19.80 -2.78
C SER A 19 -25.23 -20.50 -3.13
N LEU A 20 -26.35 -19.80 -2.99
CA LEU A 20 -27.67 -20.22 -3.46
C LEU A 20 -28.06 -19.33 -4.64
N SER A 21 -28.09 -19.92 -5.83
CA SER A 21 -28.69 -19.40 -7.06
C SER A 21 -30.19 -19.75 -7.08
N PRO A 22 -31.09 -18.92 -7.64
CA PRO A 22 -32.48 -19.32 -7.84
C PRO A 22 -32.62 -20.25 -9.04
N SER A 23 -33.37 -21.31 -8.81
CA SER A 23 -33.87 -22.33 -9.74
C SER A 23 -34.63 -21.76 -10.94
N THR A 24 -34.31 -22.28 -12.13
CA THR A 24 -35.29 -22.61 -13.19
C THR A 24 -34.77 -23.80 -13.97
N ASN A 25 -35.29 -25.00 -13.69
CA ASN A 25 -35.37 -26.13 -14.62
C ASN A 25 -36.80 -26.67 -14.57
N PRO A 26 -37.38 -26.97 -15.74
CA PRO A 26 -37.91 -28.31 -15.95
C PRO A 26 -37.28 -28.88 -17.24
N ASP A 27 -36.51 -29.96 -17.09
CA ASP A 27 -36.93 -31.32 -17.44
C ASP A 27 -36.89 -31.56 -18.96
N LEU A 28 -35.75 -32.07 -19.42
CA LEU A 28 -35.60 -32.85 -20.64
C LEU A 28 -34.79 -34.09 -20.27
N ASP A 29 -35.49 -35.17 -19.93
CA ASP A 29 -34.94 -36.51 -19.77
C ASP A 29 -35.12 -37.22 -21.12
N ASP A 30 -34.02 -37.40 -21.85
CA ASP A 30 -33.93 -38.27 -23.02
C ASP A 30 -33.80 -39.71 -22.51
N THR A 31 -34.94 -40.39 -22.34
CA THR A 31 -35.00 -41.85 -22.22
C THR A 31 -35.52 -42.42 -23.53
N ASP A 32 -34.58 -42.83 -24.39
CA ASP A 32 -34.79 -43.76 -25.50
C ASP A 32 -34.99 -45.16 -24.93
N ASP A 33 -36.25 -45.58 -24.77
CA ASP A 33 -36.63 -46.97 -24.50
C ASP A 33 -38.02 -47.26 -25.06
N GLY A 34 -38.13 -48.43 -25.71
CA GLY A 34 -39.41 -49.06 -26.01
C GLY A 34 -40.07 -48.66 -27.32
N GLY A 35 -39.66 -49.32 -28.40
CA GLY A 35 -40.56 -49.52 -29.52
C GLY A 35 -41.78 -50.32 -29.07
N GLU A 36 -42.96 -49.73 -29.19
CA GLU A 36 -44.22 -50.44 -29.23
C GLU A 36 -45.06 -49.88 -30.39
N ASP A 37 -45.52 -50.82 -31.19
CA ASP A 37 -46.33 -50.67 -32.38
C ASP A 37 -47.56 -49.79 -32.15
N VAL A 38 -47.68 -48.69 -32.90
CA VAL A 38 -48.94 -47.94 -33.05
C VAL A 38 -49.27 -47.83 -34.54
N GLU A 39 -49.50 -48.98 -35.16
CA GLU A 39 -50.10 -49.13 -36.48
C GLU A 39 -51.58 -49.57 -36.35
N GLU A 40 -52.31 -49.05 -35.36
CA GLU A 40 -53.67 -49.52 -35.05
C GLU A 40 -54.75 -48.43 -34.94
N ASP A 41 -54.56 -47.25 -35.55
CA ASP A 41 -55.60 -46.19 -35.59
C ASP A 41 -56.09 -45.85 -37.02
N CYS A 42 -55.56 -46.51 -38.06
CA CYS A 42 -55.94 -46.20 -39.45
C CYS A 42 -57.16 -47.04 -39.94
N LEU A 43 -57.40 -48.21 -39.34
CA LEU A 43 -58.42 -49.16 -39.78
C LEU A 43 -59.84 -48.78 -39.35
N ASP A 44 -59.99 -48.12 -38.18
CA ASP A 44 -61.30 -47.65 -37.70
C ASP A 44 -61.79 -46.45 -38.51
N SER A 45 -60.89 -45.56 -38.96
CA SER A 45 -61.25 -44.43 -39.84
C SER A 45 -61.74 -44.90 -41.22
N ILE A 46 -61.15 -45.96 -41.78
CA ILE A 46 -61.57 -46.52 -43.08
C ILE A 46 -62.92 -47.22 -42.95
N ASN A 47 -63.14 -48.00 -41.89
CA ASN A 47 -64.43 -48.65 -41.66
C ASN A 47 -65.55 -47.66 -41.37
N GLU A 48 -65.26 -46.56 -40.66
CA GLU A 48 -66.21 -45.49 -40.40
C GLU A 48 -66.55 -44.71 -41.68
N ILE A 49 -65.55 -44.38 -42.51
CA ILE A 49 -65.77 -43.78 -43.84
C ILE A 49 -66.58 -44.72 -44.74
N GLN A 50 -66.28 -46.02 -44.73
CA GLN A 50 -66.99 -47.01 -45.54
C GLN A 50 -68.44 -47.21 -45.06
N HIS A 51 -68.68 -47.15 -43.74
CA HIS A 51 -70.02 -47.17 -43.16
C HIS A 51 -70.81 -45.89 -43.49
N ILE A 52 -70.18 -44.71 -43.50
CA ILE A 52 -70.78 -43.44 -43.93
C ILE A 52 -71.14 -43.51 -45.42
N ILE A 53 -70.25 -44.00 -46.29
CA ILE A 53 -70.53 -44.15 -47.72
C ILE A 53 -71.67 -45.16 -47.95
N GLN A 54 -71.74 -46.23 -47.16
CA GLN A 54 -72.75 -47.26 -47.33
C GLN A 54 -74.12 -46.87 -46.76
N THR A 55 -74.17 -46.00 -45.75
CA THR A 55 -75.40 -45.47 -45.16
C THR A 55 -75.94 -44.24 -45.89
N PHE A 56 -75.07 -43.33 -46.36
CA PHE A 56 -75.49 -42.15 -47.12
C PHE A 56 -75.54 -42.36 -48.65
N GLY A 57 -74.80 -43.36 -49.17
CA GLY A 57 -74.75 -43.63 -50.61
C GLY A 57 -75.86 -44.55 -51.12
N LYS A 58 -76.61 -45.22 -50.23
CA LYS A 58 -77.58 -46.26 -50.63
C LYS A 58 -79.04 -45.85 -50.48
N ASP A 59 -79.35 -44.93 -49.57
CA ASP A 59 -80.73 -44.53 -49.28
C ASP A 59 -80.90 -43.02 -49.52
N ASP A 60 -81.70 -42.68 -50.54
CA ASP A 60 -82.37 -41.38 -50.77
C ASP A 60 -81.56 -40.14 -51.22
N CYS A 61 -80.66 -40.25 -52.21
CA CYS A 61 -80.20 -39.08 -52.99
C CYS A 61 -81.22 -38.58 -54.06
N SER A 62 -82.44 -39.12 -54.10
CA SER A 62 -83.41 -38.88 -55.19
C SER A 62 -84.58 -37.94 -54.84
N THR A 63 -84.58 -37.31 -53.66
CA THR A 63 -85.66 -36.39 -53.22
C THR A 63 -85.21 -34.94 -53.03
N LEU A 64 -83.90 -34.66 -53.05
CA LEU A 64 -83.36 -33.30 -53.04
C LEU A 64 -82.72 -33.03 -54.40
N SER A 65 -83.21 -32.00 -55.10
CA SER A 65 -82.68 -31.58 -56.41
C SER A 65 -81.18 -31.30 -56.29
N ILE A 66 -80.44 -31.54 -57.38
CA ILE A 66 -79.05 -31.06 -57.56
C ILE A 66 -78.90 -29.59 -57.16
N ASP A 67 -79.94 -28.78 -57.40
CA ASP A 67 -79.99 -27.36 -57.03
C ASP A 67 -79.90 -27.10 -55.52
N TYR A 68 -80.37 -28.04 -54.68
CA TYR A 68 -80.30 -27.93 -53.22
C TYR A 68 -78.86 -28.12 -52.73
N TYR A 69 -78.15 -29.13 -53.24
CA TYR A 69 -76.74 -29.36 -52.91
C TYR A 69 -75.86 -28.22 -53.44
N ASP A 70 -76.15 -27.71 -54.63
CA ASP A 70 -75.49 -26.51 -55.14
C ASP A 70 -75.77 -25.29 -54.25
N SER A 71 -77.01 -25.06 -53.83
CA SER A 71 -77.35 -23.96 -52.92
C SER A 71 -76.62 -24.06 -51.58
N ARG A 72 -76.57 -25.28 -51.00
CA ARG A 72 -75.85 -25.53 -49.74
C ARG A 72 -74.34 -25.34 -49.88
N ARG A 73 -73.76 -25.73 -51.02
CA ARG A 73 -72.35 -25.48 -51.32
C ARG A 73 -72.05 -23.99 -51.39
N HIS A 74 -72.91 -23.19 -52.03
CA HIS A 74 -72.75 -21.74 -52.10
C HIS A 74 -72.86 -21.09 -50.72
N GLU A 75 -73.78 -21.54 -49.87
CA GLU A 75 -73.94 -21.07 -48.50
C GLU A 75 -72.67 -21.34 -47.67
N ILE A 76 -72.14 -22.57 -47.72
CA ILE A 76 -70.90 -22.94 -47.03
C ILE A 76 -69.71 -22.12 -47.55
N MET A 77 -69.59 -21.94 -48.87
CA MET A 77 -68.53 -21.10 -49.45
C MET A 77 -68.64 -19.64 -48.98
N TYR A 78 -69.85 -19.10 -48.90
CA TYR A 78 -70.06 -17.75 -48.36
C TYR A 78 -69.69 -17.66 -46.88
N GLU A 79 -70.02 -18.68 -46.08
CA GLU A 79 -69.65 -18.74 -44.68
C GLU A 79 -68.13 -18.82 -44.50
N ILE A 80 -67.44 -19.67 -45.27
CA ILE A 80 -65.97 -19.75 -45.29
C ILE A 80 -65.35 -18.40 -45.63
N ILE A 81 -65.79 -17.75 -46.72
CA ILE A 81 -65.30 -16.43 -47.11
C ILE A 81 -65.55 -15.39 -46.00
N ASN A 82 -66.69 -15.47 -45.32
CA ASN A 82 -67.00 -14.57 -44.22
C ASN A 82 -66.13 -14.83 -42.99
N ILE A 83 -65.78 -16.08 -42.70
CA ILE A 83 -64.85 -16.46 -41.63
C ILE A 83 -63.43 -15.98 -41.97
N GLU A 84 -62.95 -16.23 -43.19
CA GLU A 84 -61.64 -15.74 -43.67
C GLU A 84 -61.53 -14.21 -43.53
N ARG A 85 -62.58 -13.48 -43.90
CA ARG A 85 -62.63 -12.03 -43.74
C ARG A 85 -62.60 -11.60 -42.26
N GLN A 86 -63.26 -12.34 -41.37
CA GLN A 86 -63.21 -12.06 -39.93
C GLN A 86 -61.81 -12.34 -39.36
N PHE A 87 -61.19 -13.43 -39.79
CA PHE A 87 -59.83 -13.78 -39.40
C PHE A 87 -58.82 -12.71 -39.84
N GLU A 88 -58.90 -12.22 -41.08
CA GLU A 88 -57.99 -11.16 -41.54
C GLU A 88 -58.20 -9.85 -40.79
N LYS A 89 -59.45 -9.51 -40.44
CA LYS A 89 -59.73 -8.33 -39.58
C LYS A 89 -59.12 -8.49 -38.18
N LEU A 90 -59.27 -9.66 -37.56
CA LEU A 90 -58.72 -9.93 -36.24
C LEU A 90 -57.19 -9.87 -36.26
N LYS A 91 -56.57 -10.42 -37.30
CA LYS A 91 -55.13 -10.35 -37.53
C LYS A 91 -54.63 -8.92 -37.67
N ASN A 92 -55.33 -8.07 -38.42
CA ASN A 92 -54.98 -6.65 -38.53
C ASN A 92 -55.09 -5.93 -37.18
N ILE A 93 -56.16 -6.19 -36.42
CA ILE A 93 -56.32 -5.63 -35.07
C ILE A 93 -55.17 -6.08 -34.15
N LEU A 94 -54.78 -7.35 -34.20
CA LEU A 94 -53.68 -7.88 -33.41
C LEU A 94 -52.34 -7.20 -33.76
N TYR A 95 -52.07 -6.95 -35.05
CA TYR A 95 -50.87 -6.24 -35.45
C TYR A 95 -50.88 -4.77 -35.02
N GLU A 96 -52.01 -4.09 -35.16
CA GLU A 96 -52.16 -2.72 -34.68
C GLU A 96 -51.95 -2.63 -33.16
N GLU A 97 -52.55 -3.55 -32.39
CA GLU A 97 -52.36 -3.61 -30.94
C GLU A 97 -50.89 -3.93 -30.57
N SER A 98 -50.26 -4.84 -31.30
CA SER A 98 -48.85 -5.19 -31.07
C SER A 98 -47.93 -3.99 -31.32
N ILE A 99 -48.16 -3.24 -32.40
CA ILE A 99 -47.41 -2.00 -32.70
C ILE A 99 -47.64 -0.97 -31.59
N LEU A 100 -48.89 -0.75 -31.19
CA LEU A 100 -49.22 0.21 -30.12
C LEU A 100 -48.59 -0.17 -28.78
N LEU A 101 -48.51 -1.46 -28.46
CA LEU A 101 -47.85 -1.94 -27.25
C LEU A 101 -46.34 -1.66 -27.28
N ILE A 102 -45.70 -1.91 -28.42
CA ILE A 102 -44.28 -1.58 -28.64
C ILE A 102 -44.07 -0.07 -28.55
N ASP A 103 -44.89 0.74 -29.21
CA ASP A 103 -44.81 2.20 -29.16
C ASP A 103 -44.96 2.73 -27.73
N ARG A 104 -45.92 2.19 -26.96
CA ARG A 104 -46.06 2.53 -25.53
C ARG A 104 -44.82 2.16 -24.73
N LYS A 105 -44.26 0.95 -24.94
CA LYS A 105 -43.03 0.53 -24.25
C LYS A 105 -41.85 1.43 -24.62
N LEU A 106 -41.73 1.83 -25.89
CA LEU A 106 -40.71 2.78 -26.35
C LEU A 106 -40.87 4.16 -25.70
N ILE A 107 -42.11 4.68 -25.61
CA ILE A 107 -42.38 5.95 -24.93
C ILE A 107 -42.03 5.86 -23.44
N SER A 108 -42.39 4.76 -22.76
CA SER A 108 -42.02 4.55 -21.35
C SER A 108 -40.50 4.47 -21.16
N ILE A 109 -39.77 3.84 -22.09
CA ILE A 109 -38.30 3.83 -22.06
C ILE A 109 -37.74 5.24 -22.28
N GLN A 110 -38.28 5.98 -23.26
CA GLN A 110 -37.84 7.35 -23.57
C GLN A 110 -38.10 8.33 -22.41
N ASN A 111 -39.18 8.12 -21.66
CA ASN A 111 -39.52 8.90 -20.47
C ASN A 111 -38.79 8.41 -19.21
N GLU A 112 -37.89 7.42 -19.30
CA GLU A 112 -37.21 6.78 -18.16
C GLU A 112 -38.16 6.13 -17.13
N GLU A 113 -39.42 5.91 -17.50
CA GLU A 113 -40.48 5.31 -16.67
C GLU A 113 -40.63 3.80 -16.88
N ALA A 114 -39.78 3.20 -17.71
CA ALA A 114 -39.82 1.77 -17.96
C ALA A 114 -39.52 0.99 -16.65
N PRO A 115 -40.49 0.21 -16.13
CA PRO A 115 -40.38 -0.41 -14.81
C PRO A 115 -39.25 -1.44 -14.73
N GLU A 116 -38.87 -2.02 -15.88
CA GLU A 116 -37.75 -2.96 -16.02
C GLU A 116 -36.41 -2.32 -15.68
N TYR A 117 -36.21 -1.02 -15.99
CA TYR A 117 -34.93 -0.32 -15.79
C TYR A 117 -34.91 0.57 -14.54
N GLN A 118 -36.08 0.94 -14.00
CA GLN A 118 -36.15 1.85 -12.86
C GLN A 118 -35.40 1.33 -11.62
N HIS A 119 -35.45 0.02 -11.37
CA HIS A 119 -34.75 -0.58 -10.24
C HIS A 119 -33.22 -0.52 -10.42
N GLU A 120 -32.73 -0.86 -11.61
CA GLU A 120 -31.31 -0.82 -11.95
C GLU A 120 -30.78 0.62 -11.94
N LEU A 121 -31.57 1.56 -12.46
CA LEU A 121 -31.24 2.98 -12.46
C LEU A 121 -31.11 3.51 -11.03
N LYS A 122 -32.05 3.18 -10.14
CA LYS A 122 -31.96 3.55 -8.73
C LYS A 122 -30.71 2.98 -8.06
N LYS A 123 -30.41 1.70 -8.31
CA LYS A 123 -29.20 1.06 -7.78
C LYS A 123 -27.93 1.79 -8.24
N LEU A 124 -27.87 2.17 -9.52
CA LEU A 124 -26.74 2.92 -10.06
C LEU A 124 -26.60 4.31 -9.40
N TYR A 125 -27.71 5.02 -9.20
CA TYR A 125 -27.71 6.30 -8.47
C TYR A 125 -27.21 6.16 -7.03
N ASP A 126 -27.67 5.13 -6.32
CA ASP A 126 -27.24 4.85 -4.95
C ASP A 126 -25.75 4.50 -4.90
N GLU A 127 -25.24 3.72 -5.86
CA GLU A 127 -23.83 3.38 -5.98
C GLU A 127 -22.95 4.60 -6.31
N MET A 128 -23.37 5.45 -7.25
CA MET A 128 -22.68 6.69 -7.58
C MET A 128 -22.60 7.61 -6.36
N LYS A 129 -23.71 7.75 -5.61
CA LYS A 129 -23.75 8.55 -4.39
C LYS A 129 -22.80 8.00 -3.33
N LEU A 130 -22.74 6.68 -3.16
CA LEU A 130 -21.82 6.03 -2.25
C LEU A 130 -20.36 6.28 -2.66
N GLN A 131 -20.02 6.12 -3.94
CA GLN A 131 -18.67 6.37 -4.45
C GLN A 131 -18.23 7.81 -4.20
N LEU A 132 -19.14 8.78 -4.39
CA LEU A 132 -18.85 10.19 -4.12
C LEU A 132 -18.59 10.46 -2.63
N GLU A 133 -19.37 9.86 -1.74
CA GLU A 133 -19.17 9.99 -0.29
C GLU A 133 -17.85 9.35 0.15
N VAL A 134 -17.51 8.16 -0.38
CA VAL A 134 -16.23 7.51 -0.12
C VAL A 134 -15.06 8.35 -0.63
N ALA A 135 -15.16 8.91 -1.84
CA ALA A 135 -14.12 9.78 -2.40
C ALA A 135 -13.91 11.04 -1.54
N LYS A 136 -15.00 11.63 -1.03
CA LYS A 136 -14.95 12.77 -0.11
C LYS A 136 -14.24 12.41 1.20
N GLN A 137 -14.60 11.30 1.82
CA GLN A 137 -13.95 10.84 3.06
C GLN A 137 -12.47 10.51 2.85
N ARG A 138 -12.14 9.84 1.73
CA ARG A 138 -10.76 9.55 1.35
C ARG A 138 -9.93 10.83 1.25
N ARG A 139 -10.46 11.86 0.57
CA ARG A 139 -9.80 13.16 0.45
C ARG A 139 -9.56 13.83 1.81
N GLU A 140 -10.55 13.78 2.71
CA GLU A 140 -10.42 14.35 4.06
C GLU A 140 -9.31 13.65 4.86
N ILE A 141 -9.27 12.32 4.81
CA ILE A 141 -8.24 11.52 5.49
C ILE A 141 -6.85 11.81 4.90
N GLU A 142 -6.73 11.93 3.57
CA GLU A 142 -5.46 12.28 2.91
C GLU A 142 -4.98 13.67 3.30
N LEU A 143 -5.87 14.66 3.39
CA LEU A 143 -5.53 16.00 3.87
C LEU A 143 -5.05 15.97 5.32
N GLN A 144 -5.77 15.28 6.20
CA GLN A 144 -5.39 15.15 7.60
C GLN A 144 -4.05 14.41 7.76
N ALA A 145 -3.80 13.38 6.96
CA ALA A 145 -2.53 12.66 6.96
C ALA A 145 -1.37 13.56 6.53
N LEU A 146 -1.56 14.40 5.52
CA LEU A 146 -0.56 15.37 5.06
C LEU A 146 -0.27 16.43 6.12
N GLU A 147 -1.31 16.98 6.77
CA GLU A 147 -1.16 17.93 7.87
C GLU A 147 -0.39 17.31 9.05
N ASN A 148 -0.73 16.06 9.41
CA ASN A 148 -0.03 15.35 10.48
C ASN A 148 1.44 15.07 10.12
N SER A 149 1.71 14.65 8.89
CA SER A 149 3.06 14.38 8.39
C SER A 149 3.91 15.65 8.43
N THR A 150 3.43 16.75 7.85
CA THR A 150 4.14 18.03 7.84
C THR A 150 4.38 18.58 9.25
N LYS A 151 3.38 18.46 10.14
CA LYS A 151 3.53 18.86 11.54
C LYS A 151 4.56 18.00 12.28
N SER A 152 4.55 16.68 12.05
CA SER A 152 5.52 15.78 12.68
C SER A 152 6.94 16.03 12.18
N GLU A 153 7.11 16.33 10.90
CA GLU A 153 8.41 16.67 10.31
C GLU A 153 8.92 17.99 10.88
N LEU A 154 8.08 19.02 10.99
CA LEU A 154 8.45 20.30 11.59
C LEU A 154 8.93 20.12 13.04
N LEU A 155 8.18 19.36 13.86
CA LEU A 155 8.56 19.08 15.24
C LEU A 155 9.87 18.29 15.34
N SER A 156 10.06 17.31 14.45
CA SER A 156 11.31 16.55 14.38
C SER A 156 12.50 17.46 14.07
N LEU A 157 12.37 18.32 13.05
CA LEU A 157 13.42 19.26 12.67
C LEU A 157 13.72 20.30 13.76
N GLU A 158 12.71 20.80 14.44
CA GLU A 158 12.87 21.72 15.57
C GLU A 158 13.65 21.06 16.72
N GLN A 159 13.29 19.83 17.07
CA GLN A 159 13.99 19.06 18.10
C GLN A 159 15.44 18.73 17.69
N THR A 160 15.66 18.32 16.44
CA THR A 160 17.01 18.08 15.93
C THR A 160 17.87 19.34 15.99
N LEU A 161 17.33 20.49 15.58
CA LEU A 161 18.04 21.76 15.66
C LEU A 161 18.39 22.15 17.10
N GLU A 162 17.46 21.95 18.04
CA GLU A 162 17.71 22.22 19.46
C GLU A 162 18.80 21.29 20.02
N ASN A 163 18.76 20.01 19.67
CA ASN A 163 19.77 19.03 20.05
C ASN A 163 21.16 19.36 19.48
N ASP A 164 21.24 19.70 18.20
CA ASP A 164 22.50 20.07 17.54
C ASP A 164 23.12 21.32 18.17
N LYS A 165 22.29 22.30 18.50
CA LYS A 165 22.71 23.50 19.23
C LYS A 165 23.27 23.15 20.60
N LEU A 166 22.58 22.29 21.36
CA LEU A 166 23.03 21.85 22.68
C LEU A 166 24.36 21.09 22.57
N LEU A 167 24.48 20.16 21.62
CA LEU A 167 25.68 19.38 21.38
C LEU A 167 26.86 20.28 21.01
N LEU A 168 26.64 21.28 20.16
CA LEU A 168 27.67 22.26 19.81
C LEU A 168 28.15 23.04 21.04
N TYR A 169 27.23 23.50 21.91
CA TYR A 169 27.62 24.17 23.15
C TYR A 169 28.42 23.25 24.08
N GLN A 170 28.04 21.99 24.20
CA GLN A 170 28.75 21.00 25.01
C GLN A 170 30.16 20.75 24.46
N ASN A 171 30.30 20.54 23.15
CA ASN A 171 31.59 20.35 22.49
C ASN A 171 32.49 21.56 22.69
N MET A 172 31.98 22.78 22.46
CA MET A 172 32.76 24.00 22.69
C MET A 172 33.16 24.18 24.16
N HIS A 173 32.28 23.84 25.09
CA HIS A 173 32.58 23.89 26.52
C HIS A 173 33.68 22.87 26.87
N GLU A 174 33.57 21.65 26.35
CA GLU A 174 34.57 20.60 26.56
C GLU A 174 35.93 21.00 25.98
N ASP A 175 35.99 21.52 24.75
CA ASP A 175 37.21 22.00 24.12
C ASP A 175 37.90 23.09 24.97
N ILE A 176 37.13 24.05 25.48
CA ILE A 176 37.65 25.12 26.35
C ILE A 176 38.16 24.54 27.67
N GLN A 177 37.42 23.61 28.26
CA GLN A 177 37.82 22.98 29.51
C GLN A 177 39.11 22.16 29.34
N GLN A 178 39.22 21.39 28.26
CA GLN A 178 40.43 20.64 27.92
C GLN A 178 41.64 21.58 27.75
N GLN A 179 41.45 22.74 27.09
CA GLN A 179 42.51 23.75 26.97
C GLN A 179 42.92 24.32 28.33
N ILE A 180 41.96 24.64 29.20
CA ILE A 180 42.24 25.12 30.57
C ILE A 180 43.07 24.08 31.33
N ASP A 181 42.62 22.82 31.32
CA ASP A 181 43.30 21.72 32.00
C ASP A 181 44.72 21.53 31.44
N GLU A 182 44.91 21.61 30.12
CA GLU A 182 46.23 21.55 29.49
C GLU A 182 47.14 22.68 30.00
N PHE A 183 46.66 23.92 30.05
CA PHE A 183 47.42 25.05 30.59
C PHE A 183 47.76 24.88 32.07
N GLU A 184 46.85 24.35 32.88
CA GLU A 184 47.10 24.06 34.29
C GLU A 184 48.16 22.97 34.47
N THR A 185 48.11 21.90 33.66
CA THR A 185 49.16 20.86 33.68
C THR A 185 50.50 21.42 33.24
N LEU A 186 50.54 22.32 32.24
CA LEU A 186 51.78 22.96 31.80
C LEU A 186 52.35 23.88 32.88
N LYS A 187 51.49 24.65 33.55
CA LYS A 187 51.88 25.52 34.68
C LYS A 187 52.45 24.71 35.84
N THR A 188 51.81 23.62 36.24
CA THR A 188 52.31 22.74 37.31
C THR A 188 53.63 22.08 36.94
N LYS A 189 53.79 21.60 35.69
CA LYS A 189 55.06 21.10 35.15
C LYS A 189 56.16 22.17 35.20
N ALA A 190 55.87 23.40 34.78
CA ALA A 190 56.83 24.50 34.83
C ALA A 190 57.25 24.85 36.27
N HIS A 191 56.31 24.87 37.22
CA HIS A 191 56.62 25.04 38.64
C HIS A 191 57.50 23.91 39.18
N LEU A 192 57.20 22.66 38.84
CA LEU A 192 58.03 21.51 39.22
C LEU A 192 59.46 21.65 38.67
N CYS A 193 59.61 21.99 37.38
CA CYS A 193 60.92 22.24 36.79
C CYS A 193 61.68 23.38 37.49
N ALA A 194 61.00 24.47 37.82
CA ALA A 194 61.60 25.59 38.56
C ALA A 194 62.09 25.17 39.95
N ASN A 195 61.29 24.38 40.67
CA ASN A 195 61.67 23.84 41.99
C ASN A 195 62.89 22.92 41.89
N ILE A 196 62.91 21.99 40.92
CA ILE A 196 64.05 21.10 40.68
C ILE A 196 65.31 21.90 40.34
N LEU A 197 65.20 22.91 39.46
CA LEU A 197 66.32 23.77 39.11
C LEU A 197 66.86 24.54 40.32
N HIS A 198 65.98 25.04 41.20
CA HIS A 198 66.37 25.73 42.43
C HIS A 198 67.10 24.79 43.41
N GLU A 199 66.72 23.50 43.46
CA GLU A 199 67.39 22.49 44.30
C GLU A 199 68.78 22.10 43.77
N ILE A 200 68.94 21.97 42.45
CA ILE A 200 70.21 21.61 41.80
C ILE A 200 71.18 22.80 41.74
N PHE A 201 70.64 24.00 41.52
CA PHE A 201 71.40 25.25 41.42
C PHE A 201 70.88 26.27 42.45
N PRO A 202 71.17 26.08 43.75
CA PRO A 202 70.81 27.07 44.75
C PRO A 202 71.54 28.36 44.44
N THR A 203 70.76 29.43 44.24
CA THR A 203 71.26 30.80 44.11
C THR A 203 72.12 31.17 45.32
N ASP A 204 73.18 31.95 45.08
CA ASP A 204 74.24 32.27 46.06
C ASP A 204 73.73 32.86 47.39
N GLU A 205 72.49 33.34 47.46
CA GLU A 205 71.83 33.81 48.68
C GLU A 205 71.55 32.68 49.69
N GLN A 206 71.28 31.44 49.25
CA GLN A 206 71.05 30.29 50.14
C GLN A 206 72.34 29.54 50.50
N ARG A 207 73.42 29.70 49.73
CA ARG A 207 74.73 29.16 50.13
C ARG A 207 75.32 29.89 51.35
N GLN A 208 74.89 31.12 51.60
CA GLN A 208 75.38 31.92 52.73
C GLN A 208 74.80 31.52 54.09
N SER A 209 73.69 30.78 54.16
CA SER A 209 73.07 30.36 55.42
C SER A 209 73.59 29.03 55.98
N ILE A 210 74.32 28.22 55.18
CA ILE A 210 74.78 26.87 55.58
C ILE A 210 76.30 26.84 55.89
N SER A 211 77.04 27.95 55.71
CA SER A 211 78.49 27.98 55.98
C SER A 211 78.99 29.21 56.73
N SER A 212 78.24 29.76 57.68
CA SER A 212 78.73 30.86 58.53
C SER A 212 79.39 30.34 59.82
N ASN A 213 80.59 29.78 59.71
CA ASN A 213 81.46 29.55 60.88
C ASN A 213 82.96 29.63 60.54
N LYS A 214 83.45 30.79 60.04
CA LYS A 214 84.82 31.28 60.36
C LYS A 214 85.07 32.73 59.95
N LYS A 215 85.24 33.57 60.98
CA LYS A 215 86.03 34.82 61.13
C LYS A 215 86.57 35.56 59.90
N ARG A 216 86.27 36.87 59.91
CA ARG A 216 87.17 38.05 59.79
C ARG A 216 88.17 38.08 58.62
N PHE A 217 87.98 39.02 57.70
CA PHE A 217 89.01 40.00 57.29
C PHE A 217 88.38 41.10 56.42
N ASP A 218 89.16 42.16 56.22
CA ASP A 218 88.86 43.55 55.95
C ASP A 218 88.78 43.90 54.44
N SER A 219 88.24 45.10 54.20
CA SER A 219 88.59 46.04 53.12
C SER A 219 87.82 46.05 51.79
N SER A 220 87.13 47.17 51.61
CA SER A 220 87.07 48.07 50.44
C SER A 220 86.69 47.54 49.04
N GLU A 221 85.53 48.05 48.59
CA GLU A 221 85.36 48.88 47.39
C GLU A 221 85.55 48.29 45.97
N SER A 222 84.64 48.76 45.10
CA SER A 222 84.77 48.91 43.64
C SER A 222 84.08 47.88 42.72
N THR A 223 82.92 48.31 42.22
CA THR A 223 82.61 48.50 40.78
C THR A 223 82.84 47.38 39.75
N LYS A 224 81.70 46.98 39.15
CA LYS A 224 81.38 46.80 37.71
C LYS A 224 81.11 45.39 37.18
N PRO A 225 80.07 45.24 36.31
CA PRO A 225 79.70 43.99 35.66
C PRO A 225 80.52 43.81 34.38
N ASN A 226 80.85 42.55 34.04
CA ASN A 226 81.41 42.25 32.73
C ASN A 226 80.67 41.10 32.04
N THR A 227 80.13 41.47 30.90
CA THR A 227 79.59 40.68 29.81
C THR A 227 80.45 39.45 29.48
N LYS A 228 79.80 38.32 29.15
CA LYS A 228 80.17 37.45 28.01
C LYS A 228 79.09 36.41 27.72
N LYS A 229 78.41 36.61 26.57
CA LYS A 229 77.68 35.57 25.84
C LYS A 229 78.63 34.42 25.52
N ARG A 230 78.23 33.17 25.82
CA ARG A 230 78.84 31.98 25.22
C ARG A 230 77.74 31.10 24.62
N ARG A 231 77.68 31.12 23.28
CA ARG A 231 76.92 30.16 22.48
C ARG A 231 77.53 28.77 22.67
N VAL A 232 76.70 27.75 22.86
CA VAL A 232 77.10 26.35 22.81
C VAL A 232 76.24 25.66 21.76
N ASN A 233 76.82 25.49 20.57
CA ASN A 233 76.37 24.52 19.60
C ASN A 233 76.86 23.14 20.06
N GLY A 234 75.93 22.26 20.42
CA GLY A 234 76.21 20.87 20.77
C GLY A 234 75.38 19.94 19.88
N ARG A 235 75.93 19.61 18.72
CA ARG A 235 75.43 18.55 17.82
C ARG A 235 75.81 17.21 18.44
N ILE A 236 74.86 16.54 19.09
CA ILE A 236 75.02 15.15 19.55
C ILE A 236 74.58 14.23 18.42
N LYS A 237 75.50 13.35 18.01
CA LYS A 237 75.31 12.28 17.04
C LYS A 237 74.60 11.12 17.74
N THR A 238 73.54 10.62 17.14
CA THR A 238 72.77 9.45 17.58
C THR A 238 73.27 8.20 16.88
N THR A 239 73.83 7.25 17.63
CA THR A 239 73.90 5.81 17.34
C THR A 239 73.91 5.15 18.72
N GLU A 240 72.91 4.38 19.13
CA GLU A 240 72.78 2.93 18.89
C GLU A 240 71.35 2.54 19.34
N LYS A 241 70.44 2.17 18.43
CA LYS A 241 70.17 0.81 17.93
C LYS A 241 69.48 -0.21 18.86
N ASP A 242 69.03 0.14 20.06
CA ASP A 242 68.27 -0.81 20.92
C ASP A 242 66.87 -0.37 21.39
N ASN A 243 66.31 0.74 20.90
CA ASN A 243 64.94 1.14 21.24
C ASN A 243 64.05 1.22 19.99
N LEU A 244 63.74 0.07 19.41
CA LEU A 244 62.61 -0.07 18.49
C LEU A 244 61.61 -1.07 19.07
N ALA A 245 61.12 -0.78 20.27
CA ALA A 245 59.84 -1.31 20.70
C ALA A 245 58.78 -0.32 20.21
N ILE A 246 58.08 -0.67 19.12
CA ILE A 246 56.85 0.04 18.74
C ILE A 246 55.81 -0.37 19.77
N PHE A 247 55.64 0.45 20.81
CA PHE A 247 54.48 0.34 21.68
C PHE A 247 53.30 0.93 20.91
N TYR A 248 52.50 0.05 20.29
CA TYR A 248 51.18 0.42 19.81
C TYR A 248 50.32 0.73 21.03
N GLN A 249 50.18 2.01 21.36
CA GLN A 249 49.19 2.47 22.32
C GLN A 249 47.85 2.53 21.58
N LEU A 250 47.29 1.36 21.24
CA LEU A 250 45.93 1.26 20.72
C LEU A 250 44.97 1.59 21.87
N SER A 251 43.99 2.44 21.62
CA SER A 251 42.85 2.62 22.52
C SER A 251 42.10 1.29 22.64
N ASP A 252 41.51 1.04 23.81
CA ASP A 252 40.71 -0.18 24.05
C ASP A 252 39.62 -0.36 22.98
N ILE A 253 39.09 0.73 22.44
CA ILE A 253 38.10 0.72 21.35
C ILE A 253 38.65 0.06 20.07
N ASN A 254 39.89 0.35 19.68
CA ASN A 254 40.51 -0.20 18.46
C ASN A 254 40.85 -1.67 18.67
N VAL A 255 41.25 -2.06 19.88
CA VAL A 255 41.52 -3.46 20.24
C VAL A 255 40.24 -4.29 20.17
N ILE A 256 39.11 -3.73 20.60
CA ILE A 256 37.80 -4.39 20.54
C ILE A 256 37.30 -4.50 19.09
N GLU A 257 37.47 -3.45 18.28
CA GLU A 257 37.11 -3.46 16.86
C GLU A 257 37.94 -4.50 16.07
N ASP A 258 39.27 -4.51 16.25
CA ASP A 258 40.14 -5.50 15.63
C ASP A 258 39.82 -6.92 16.10
N TRP A 259 39.49 -7.11 17.38
CA TRP A 259 39.06 -8.40 17.93
C TRP A 259 37.73 -8.87 17.32
N ALA A 260 36.78 -7.95 17.11
CA ALA A 260 35.52 -8.25 16.43
C ALA A 260 35.74 -8.64 14.97
N LEU A 261 36.61 -7.91 14.24
CA LEU A 261 36.99 -8.26 12.87
C LEU A 261 37.61 -9.66 12.82
N ILE A 262 38.55 -9.97 13.72
CA ILE A 262 39.17 -11.30 13.81
C ILE A 262 38.11 -12.38 14.09
N GLN A 263 37.16 -12.13 14.99
CA GLN A 263 36.06 -13.07 15.27
C GLN A 263 35.17 -13.29 14.04
N THR A 264 34.81 -12.23 13.31
CA THR A 264 34.01 -12.36 12.09
C THR A 264 34.74 -13.15 11.00
N SER A 265 36.03 -12.92 10.80
CA SER A 265 36.83 -13.70 9.84
C SER A 265 37.06 -15.15 10.28
N LEU A 266 37.17 -15.41 11.58
CA LEU A 266 37.22 -16.78 12.12
C LEU A 266 35.88 -17.51 11.91
N GLN A 267 34.76 -16.82 12.08
CA GLN A 267 33.45 -17.36 11.83
C GLN A 267 33.24 -17.64 10.34
N GLU A 268 33.64 -16.72 9.48
CA GLU A 268 33.58 -16.84 8.01
C GLU A 268 34.47 -17.98 7.50
N SER A 269 35.68 -18.14 8.05
CA SER A 269 36.55 -19.27 7.73
C SER A 269 36.07 -20.60 8.32
N SER A 270 35.34 -20.59 9.44
CA SER A 270 34.69 -21.78 9.98
C SER A 270 33.48 -22.21 9.13
N SER A 271 32.71 -21.27 8.58
CA SER A 271 31.64 -21.58 7.64
C SER A 271 32.14 -22.08 6.28
N ILE A 272 33.33 -21.65 5.84
CA ILE A 272 33.94 -22.09 4.57
C ILE A 272 34.43 -23.55 4.62
N LEU A 273 34.56 -24.17 5.80
CA LEU A 273 34.93 -25.59 5.93
C LEU A 273 33.72 -26.54 6.03
N ASP A 274 32.49 -26.03 6.11
CA ASP A 274 31.26 -26.83 6.22
C ASP A 274 30.41 -26.85 4.92
N GLU A 275 30.84 -26.16 3.85
CA GLU A 275 30.12 -26.13 2.55
C GLU A 275 30.79 -26.94 1.41
N THR A 276 31.81 -27.76 1.70
CA THR A 276 32.28 -28.76 0.72
C THR A 276 31.55 -30.08 0.86
N GLU A 277 30.22 -30.07 0.77
CA GLU A 277 29.43 -31.23 0.37
C GLU A 277 27.98 -30.78 0.09
N ILE A 278 27.49 -31.10 -1.12
CA ILE A 278 26.08 -31.19 -1.55
C ILE A 278 25.55 -30.03 -2.42
N ASP A 279 25.54 -30.38 -3.72
CA ASP A 279 24.54 -30.16 -4.77
C ASP A 279 24.47 -28.85 -5.58
N GLU A 280 24.90 -29.04 -6.83
CA GLU A 280 24.48 -28.34 -8.04
C GLU A 280 22.95 -28.23 -8.13
N ASP A 281 22.41 -27.01 -8.22
CA ASP A 281 21.38 -26.66 -9.22
C ASP A 281 21.01 -25.16 -9.18
N SER A 282 21.50 -24.45 -10.20
CA SER A 282 20.72 -23.59 -11.12
C SER A 282 19.77 -22.50 -10.58
N ASP A 283 20.21 -21.26 -10.78
CA ASP A 283 19.46 -20.11 -11.35
C ASP A 283 18.08 -19.73 -10.77
N ARG A 284 18.04 -18.56 -10.11
CA ARG A 284 17.41 -17.35 -10.69
C ARG A 284 17.66 -16.08 -9.85
N SER A 285 18.40 -15.17 -10.48
CA SER A 285 18.30 -13.70 -10.33
C SER A 285 16.84 -13.25 -10.30
N ASP A 286 16.51 -12.28 -9.44
CA ASP A 286 16.08 -10.96 -9.89
C ASP A 286 16.14 -9.94 -8.73
N ASN A 287 17.10 -9.03 -8.87
CA ASN A 287 17.12 -7.73 -8.21
C ASN A 287 16.11 -6.83 -8.91
N GLU A 288 15.23 -6.14 -8.18
CA GLU A 288 14.66 -4.88 -8.66
C GLU A 288 14.79 -3.81 -7.57
N ASP A 289 15.64 -2.84 -7.91
CA ASP A 289 15.88 -1.59 -7.22
C ASP A 289 14.69 -0.63 -7.34
N ASP A 290 14.61 0.20 -6.31
CA ASP A 290 13.84 1.43 -6.15
C ASP A 290 13.62 2.24 -7.44
N THR A 291 12.35 2.53 -7.73
CA THR A 291 11.98 3.76 -8.45
C THR A 291 10.89 4.54 -7.71
N ASN A 292 11.37 5.50 -6.93
CA ASN A 292 10.61 6.67 -6.49
C ASN A 292 10.00 7.39 -7.71
N ASN A 293 8.67 7.34 -7.85
CA ASN A 293 7.92 8.19 -8.77
C ASN A 293 7.07 9.20 -7.99
N LEU A 294 7.73 10.27 -7.54
CA LEU A 294 7.08 11.49 -7.06
C LEU A 294 6.68 12.32 -8.29
N VAL A 295 5.49 12.06 -8.84
CA VAL A 295 4.93 12.88 -9.92
C VAL A 295 4.39 14.18 -9.32
N LEU A 296 5.20 15.23 -9.46
CA LEU A 296 4.84 16.64 -9.26
C LEU A 296 3.83 17.07 -10.33
N LEU A 297 2.53 16.92 -10.05
CA LEU A 297 1.46 17.47 -10.87
C LEU A 297 1.22 18.93 -10.47
N SER A 298 1.84 19.82 -11.25
CA SER A 298 1.64 21.27 -11.19
C SER A 298 0.33 21.69 -11.87
N LYS A 299 -0.45 22.53 -11.17
CA LYS A 299 -1.29 23.65 -11.66
C LYS A 299 -2.40 23.38 -12.70
N GLY A 300 -3.62 23.77 -12.31
CA GLY A 300 -4.81 23.99 -13.15
C GLY A 300 -5.61 22.69 -13.30
N ASP A 301 -6.83 22.56 -12.80
CA ASP A 301 -7.95 23.43 -13.10
C ASP A 301 -8.94 23.56 -11.94
N TYR A 302 -9.31 24.80 -11.66
CA TYR A 302 -10.47 25.19 -10.88
C TYR A 302 -11.73 24.83 -11.71
N PHE A 303 -12.53 23.88 -11.25
CA PHE A 303 -13.93 23.78 -11.69
C PHE A 303 -14.75 24.75 -10.83
N PRO A 304 -15.50 25.71 -11.41
CA PRO A 304 -16.42 26.53 -10.65
C PRO A 304 -17.64 25.71 -10.25
N ASP A 305 -18.05 25.84 -8.98
CA ASP A 305 -19.34 25.40 -8.49
C ASP A 305 -20.47 26.13 -9.24
N GLU A 306 -21.08 25.47 -10.23
CA GLU A 306 -22.39 25.87 -10.73
C GLU A 306 -23.45 25.32 -9.78
N ALA A 307 -23.94 26.20 -8.91
CA ALA A 307 -25.16 26.00 -8.15
C ALA A 307 -26.34 25.88 -9.12
N ILE A 308 -26.85 24.66 -9.28
CA ILE A 308 -28.11 24.41 -9.99
C ILE A 308 -29.26 24.71 -9.01
N ASP A 309 -29.80 25.92 -9.14
CA ASP A 309 -31.01 26.40 -8.46
C ASP A 309 -32.25 25.77 -9.10
N CYS A 310 -32.64 24.59 -8.64
CA CYS A 310 -33.90 23.94 -9.03
C CYS A 310 -35.03 24.34 -8.08
N ASP A 311 -35.47 25.60 -8.13
CA ASP A 311 -36.73 26.01 -7.54
C ASP A 311 -37.34 27.17 -8.35
N LYS A 312 -38.06 26.81 -9.41
CA LYS A 312 -39.17 27.58 -10.01
C LYS A 312 -39.74 26.79 -11.18
N ASN A 313 -40.85 26.10 -10.93
CA ASN A 313 -42.00 26.07 -11.84
C ASN A 313 -43.21 25.54 -11.07
N GLY A 314 -43.85 26.46 -10.35
CA GLY A 314 -45.27 26.35 -10.05
C GLY A 314 -46.01 27.37 -10.91
N VAL A 315 -46.68 26.89 -11.96
CA VAL A 315 -48.02 27.26 -12.44
C VAL A 315 -48.51 26.07 -13.27
#